data_AF-A0A7R8X6F1-F1
#
_entry.id   AF-A0A7R8X6F1-F1
#
_cell.length_a   1.000
_cell.length_b   1.000
_cell.length_c   1.000
_cell.angle_alpha   90.00
_cell.angle_beta   90.00
_cell.angle_gamma   90.00
#
_symmetry.space_group_name_H-M   'P 1'
#
loop_
_entity.id
_entity.type
_entity.pdbx_description
1 polymer ?
#
loop_
_entity_poly.entity_id
_entity_poly.type
_entity_poly.pdbx_seq_one_letter_code
_entity_poly.pdbx_strand_id
1 'polypeptide(L)'
;MKIAKVQDEIQRLEEEIESLLRKDESLRKKLLKTKCNKESLEALQEEVDALLSQARKKNILPWLEESSSKKLSEKPDPFRRSLLTKSESLAPEISSYEEYVCLHGGLTGGWVDEEHAMYLRCKTRFPRTWLCEGMKRVPQKTQQEWLAHDQWYSELSRLDQLRKAAVARWRKEKDNRKVDHRDSSIDQEVKRNGKISKELVEKQRERIQNWKAKREKKSEINDEIPRPKTPKKPQLMKKPDQILEDFKRKKQRHQEKLKHMAMEEEESRKAKGKVANTLITVYRARDREREAVQKECQERVKKEKEEKQQKIKKFISEQVPVNVSKDPARILRPTTSFSRKYERDESDKDRPISAIVQPVMSIRHVPHKAIPSWRKGL
;
A
#
# COMPACT_ATOMS: atom_id res chain seq x y z
N MET A 1 -51.37 -33.35 -40.09
CA MET A 1 -51.06 -32.16 -39.25
C MET A 1 -50.76 -32.49 -37.77
N LYS A 2 -51.40 -33.48 -37.12
CA LYS A 2 -51.13 -33.77 -35.69
C LYS A 2 -49.76 -34.41 -35.41
N ILE A 3 -49.26 -35.25 -36.33
CA ILE A 3 -47.97 -35.95 -36.18
C ILE A 3 -46.77 -34.98 -36.24
N ALA A 4 -46.77 -34.03 -37.17
CA ALA A 4 -45.71 -33.03 -37.28
C ALA A 4 -45.56 -32.19 -36.01
N LYS A 5 -46.67 -31.77 -35.39
CA LYS A 5 -46.66 -31.03 -34.12
C LYS A 5 -46.07 -31.83 -32.95
N VAL A 6 -46.27 -33.14 -32.95
CA VAL A 6 -45.70 -34.02 -31.91
C VAL A 6 -44.20 -34.19 -32.14
N GLN A 7 -43.75 -34.28 -33.40
CA GLN A 7 -42.33 -34.36 -33.74
C GLN A 7 -41.57 -33.07 -33.39
N ASP A 8 -42.16 -31.90 -33.66
CA ASP A 8 -41.58 -30.61 -33.28
C ASP A 8 -41.45 -30.47 -31.75
N GLU A 9 -42.46 -30.94 -30.99
CA GLU A 9 -42.41 -30.89 -29.53
C GLU A 9 -41.38 -31.89 -28.96
N ILE A 10 -41.21 -33.07 -29.58
CA ILE A 10 -40.16 -34.02 -29.19
C ILE A 10 -38.77 -33.42 -29.42
N GLN A 11 -38.53 -32.80 -30.59
CA GLN A 11 -37.24 -32.14 -30.87
C GLN A 11 -36.95 -31.00 -29.88
N ARG A 12 -37.97 -30.21 -29.56
CA ARG A 12 -37.85 -29.14 -28.56
C ARG A 12 -37.49 -29.68 -27.17
N LEU A 13 -38.10 -30.79 -26.76
CA LEU A 13 -37.78 -31.45 -25.49
C LEU A 13 -36.38 -32.06 -25.50
N GLU A 14 -35.92 -32.63 -26.62
CA GLU A 14 -34.56 -33.15 -26.77
C GLU A 14 -33.51 -32.04 -26.64
N GLU A 15 -33.72 -30.89 -27.31
CA GLU A 15 -32.85 -29.71 -27.19
C GLU A 15 -32.83 -29.16 -25.76
N GLU A 16 -33.97 -29.16 -25.07
CA GLU A 16 -34.06 -28.73 -23.68
C GLU A 16 -33.32 -29.68 -22.73
N ILE A 17 -33.44 -31.00 -22.94
CA ILE A 17 -32.70 -32.02 -22.18
C ILE A 17 -31.19 -31.85 -22.41
N GLU A 18 -30.75 -31.66 -23.66
CA GLU A 18 -29.33 -31.42 -23.95
C GLU A 18 -28.80 -30.14 -23.30
N SER A 19 -29.60 -29.07 -23.31
CA SER A 19 -29.27 -27.81 -22.64
C SER A 19 -29.11 -28.00 -21.13
N LEU A 20 -29.98 -28.81 -20.50
CA LEU A 20 -29.90 -29.14 -19.07
C LEU A 20 -28.67 -30.01 -18.76
N LEU A 21 -28.34 -31.00 -19.59
CA LEU A 21 -27.15 -31.83 -19.42
C LEU A 21 -25.86 -31.01 -19.51
N ARG A 22 -25.77 -30.07 -20.47
CA ARG A 22 -24.62 -29.14 -20.58
C ARG A 22 -24.49 -28.24 -19.34
N LYS A 23 -25.61 -27.81 -18.76
CA LYS A 23 -25.62 -27.01 -17.51
C LYS A 23 -25.15 -27.83 -16.31
N ASP A 24 -25.62 -29.07 -16.16
CA ASP A 24 -25.19 -29.96 -15.08
C ASP A 24 -23.68 -30.26 -15.16
N GLU A 25 -23.16 -30.54 -16.36
CA GLU A 25 -21.71 -30.77 -16.54
C GLU A 25 -20.88 -29.53 -16.19
N SER A 26 -21.35 -28.34 -16.54
CA SER A 26 -20.74 -27.06 -16.16
C SER A 26 -20.74 -26.86 -14.64
N LEU A 27 -21.84 -27.20 -13.96
CA LEU A 27 -21.95 -27.13 -12.50
C LEU A 27 -21.02 -28.14 -11.81
N ARG A 28 -20.93 -29.38 -12.32
CA ARG A 28 -20.00 -30.40 -11.81
C ARG A 28 -18.55 -29.96 -11.95
N LYS A 29 -18.16 -29.39 -13.10
CA LYS A 29 -16.82 -28.82 -13.32
C LYS A 29 -16.51 -27.67 -12.36
N LYS A 30 -17.48 -26.79 -12.11
CA LYS A 30 -17.35 -25.70 -11.12
C LYS A 30 -17.18 -26.24 -9.70
N LEU A 31 -17.98 -27.23 -9.29
CA LEU A 31 -17.90 -27.86 -7.97
C LEU A 31 -16.59 -28.60 -7.75
N LEU A 32 -16.08 -29.30 -8.76
CA LEU A 32 -14.79 -29.99 -8.67
C LEU A 32 -13.64 -28.98 -8.52
N LYS A 33 -13.71 -27.86 -9.26
CA LYS A 33 -12.72 -26.79 -9.17
C LYS A 33 -12.73 -26.09 -7.81
N THR A 34 -13.90 -25.87 -7.20
CA THR A 34 -13.98 -25.30 -5.84
C THR A 34 -13.49 -26.26 -4.77
N LYS A 35 -13.76 -27.57 -4.88
CA LYS A 35 -13.20 -28.59 -3.97
C LYS A 35 -11.68 -28.66 -4.05
N CYS A 36 -11.12 -28.74 -5.26
CA CYS A 36 -9.68 -28.75 -5.50
C CYS A 36 -8.98 -27.50 -4.93
N ASN A 37 -9.60 -26.33 -5.09
CA ASN A 37 -9.09 -25.08 -4.51
C ASN A 37 -9.16 -25.07 -2.98
N LYS A 38 -10.19 -25.68 -2.37
CA LYS A 38 -10.33 -25.76 -0.91
C LYS A 38 -9.27 -26.68 -0.31
N GLU A 39 -9.07 -27.86 -0.88
CA GLU A 39 -8.03 -28.82 -0.48
C GLU A 39 -6.62 -28.21 -0.63
N SER A 40 -6.38 -27.48 -1.72
CA SER A 40 -5.11 -26.76 -1.92
C SER A 40 -4.87 -25.67 -0.87
N LEU A 41 -5.94 -25.00 -0.43
CA LEU A 41 -5.87 -23.95 0.59
C LEU A 41 -5.67 -24.55 1.99
N GLU A 42 -6.31 -25.68 2.29
CA GLU A 42 -6.09 -26.46 3.51
C GLU A 42 -4.64 -26.99 3.57
N ALA A 43 -4.10 -27.53 2.47
CA ALA A 43 -2.70 -27.97 2.40
C ALA A 43 -1.69 -26.82 2.61
N LEU A 44 -1.94 -25.64 2.03
CA LEU A 44 -1.10 -24.45 2.26
C LEU A 44 -1.20 -23.97 3.71
N GLN A 45 -2.38 -24.07 4.33
CA GLN A 45 -2.57 -23.71 5.73
C GLN A 45 -1.77 -24.65 6.65
N GLU A 46 -1.79 -25.96 6.39
CA GLU A 46 -0.99 -26.95 7.11
C GLU A 46 0.52 -26.72 6.94
N GLU A 47 0.97 -26.33 5.74
CA GLU A 47 2.37 -25.97 5.49
C GLU A 47 2.80 -24.72 6.28
N VAL A 48 1.95 -23.69 6.31
CA VAL A 48 2.17 -22.49 7.13
C VAL A 48 2.25 -22.84 8.62
N ASP A 49 1.36 -23.69 9.12
CA ASP A 49 1.33 -24.10 10.53
C ASP A 49 2.54 -24.98 10.90
N ALA A 50 3.02 -25.82 9.98
CA ALA A 50 4.25 -26.59 10.13
C ALA A 50 5.48 -25.69 10.19
N LEU A 51 5.56 -24.67 9.32
CA LEU A 51 6.64 -23.68 9.30
C LEU A 51 6.64 -22.83 10.58
N LEU A 52 5.47 -22.40 11.05
CA LEU A 52 5.33 -21.69 12.33
C LEU A 52 5.77 -22.55 13.51
N SER A 53 5.40 -23.82 13.52
CA SER A 53 5.82 -24.78 14.55
C SER A 53 7.34 -25.02 14.52
N GLN A 54 7.95 -25.08 13.35
CA GLN A 54 9.40 -25.20 13.20
C GLN A 54 10.14 -23.92 13.64
N ALA A 55 9.58 -22.74 13.32
CA ALA A 55 10.13 -21.45 13.75
C ALA A 55 10.08 -21.28 15.28
N ARG A 56 9.01 -21.77 15.93
CA ARG A 56 8.89 -21.84 17.40
C ARG A 56 9.94 -22.76 18.01
N LYS A 57 10.12 -23.98 17.47
CA LYS A 57 11.14 -24.93 17.93
C LYS A 57 12.58 -24.40 17.80
N LYS A 58 12.84 -23.59 16.76
CA LYS A 58 14.15 -22.96 16.51
C LYS A 58 14.35 -21.63 17.26
N ASN A 59 13.38 -21.21 18.09
CA ASN A 59 13.43 -19.97 18.87
C ASN A 59 13.70 -18.69 18.03
N ILE A 60 13.19 -18.67 16.79
CA ILE A 60 13.39 -17.58 15.83
C ILE A 60 12.40 -16.42 16.07
N LEU A 61 11.38 -16.60 16.92
CA LEU A 61 10.32 -15.62 17.20
C LEU A 61 10.15 -15.24 18.68
N PRO A 62 11.17 -14.70 19.40
CA PRO A 62 10.96 -14.18 20.76
C PRO A 62 9.96 -13.00 20.82
N TRP A 63 9.72 -12.31 19.70
CA TRP A 63 8.90 -11.10 19.65
C TRP A 63 7.38 -11.35 19.56
N LEU A 64 6.95 -12.60 19.32
CA LEU A 64 5.52 -12.92 19.18
C LEU A 64 4.83 -13.19 20.53
N GLU A 65 5.55 -13.71 21.53
CA GLU A 65 4.99 -14.01 22.86
C GLU A 65 4.83 -12.76 23.73
N GLU A 66 5.70 -11.76 23.58
CA GLU A 66 5.60 -10.50 24.32
C GLU A 66 4.35 -9.66 23.93
N SER A 67 3.72 -10.02 22.81
CA SER A 67 2.51 -9.39 22.29
C SER A 67 1.21 -10.05 22.77
N SER A 68 1.26 -11.28 23.32
CA SER A 68 0.04 -12.04 23.65
C SER A 68 -0.48 -11.82 25.07
N SER A 69 0.32 -11.21 25.97
CA SER A 69 -0.06 -11.00 27.37
C SER A 69 -0.68 -9.62 27.67
N LYS A 70 -0.94 -8.80 26.65
CA LYS A 70 -1.65 -7.52 26.80
C LYS A 70 -2.96 -7.55 26.04
N LYS A 71 -4.03 -7.96 26.73
CA LYS A 71 -5.41 -7.59 26.37
C LYS A 71 -5.48 -6.07 26.25
N LEU A 72 -5.62 -5.54 25.04
CA LEU A 72 -6.17 -4.19 24.78
C LEU A 72 -6.45 -4.04 23.27
N SER A 73 -7.75 -3.91 22.95
CA SER A 73 -8.30 -3.17 21.82
C SER A 73 -7.90 -3.60 20.39
N GLU A 74 -8.79 -4.36 19.75
CA GLU A 74 -8.84 -4.55 18.30
C GLU A 74 -8.72 -3.23 17.52
N LYS A 75 -7.65 -3.13 16.72
CA LYS A 75 -7.69 -2.41 15.44
C LYS A 75 -7.03 -3.29 14.39
N PRO A 76 -7.74 -3.65 13.31
CA PRO A 76 -7.14 -4.44 12.25
C PRO A 76 -6.14 -3.60 11.45
N ASP A 77 -5.01 -4.25 11.17
CA ASP A 77 -3.90 -3.80 10.34
C ASP A 77 -4.38 -3.33 8.94
N PRO A 78 -4.00 -2.14 8.43
CA PRO A 78 -4.52 -1.60 7.17
C PRO A 78 -4.07 -2.35 5.91
N PHE A 79 -3.10 -3.27 5.99
CA PHE A 79 -2.44 -3.82 4.80
C PHE A 79 -3.05 -5.09 4.22
N ARG A 80 -4.06 -5.70 4.84
CA ARG A 80 -4.62 -7.00 4.40
C ARG A 80 -6.04 -6.97 3.82
N ARG A 81 -6.62 -5.79 3.56
CA ARG A 81 -8.03 -5.68 3.12
C ARG A 81 -8.26 -5.17 1.69
N SER A 82 -7.25 -5.16 0.82
CA SER A 82 -7.41 -4.55 -0.53
C SER A 82 -7.90 -5.50 -1.63
N LEU A 83 -8.48 -6.65 -1.32
CA LEU A 83 -9.10 -7.50 -2.33
C LEU A 83 -10.46 -7.97 -1.80
N LEU A 84 -11.52 -7.45 -2.41
CA LEU A 84 -12.93 -7.82 -2.23
C LEU A 84 -13.63 -7.32 -0.95
N THR A 85 -13.87 -6.00 -0.83
CA THR A 85 -15.14 -5.51 -0.27
C THR A 85 -15.52 -4.20 -0.95
N LYS A 86 -16.67 -4.20 -1.61
CA LYS A 86 -17.25 -3.08 -2.35
C LYS A 86 -17.49 -1.89 -1.39
N SER A 87 -16.66 -0.87 -1.55
CA SER A 87 -16.97 0.57 -1.50
C SER A 87 -18.32 1.00 -0.90
N GLU A 88 -18.37 1.21 0.43
CA GLU A 88 -19.35 2.14 1.03
C GLU A 88 -18.70 3.18 1.97
N SER A 89 -17.40 3.09 2.27
CA SER A 89 -16.75 4.01 3.23
C SER A 89 -15.54 4.80 2.69
N LEU A 90 -15.16 4.59 1.43
CA LEU A 90 -14.08 5.34 0.79
C LEU A 90 -14.67 6.53 0.03
N ALA A 91 -14.02 7.70 0.15
CA ALA A 91 -14.41 8.88 -0.61
C ALA A 91 -14.43 8.54 -2.11
N PRO A 92 -15.40 9.05 -2.88
CA PRO A 92 -15.58 8.69 -4.30
C PRO A 92 -14.33 8.98 -5.13
N GLU A 93 -13.52 9.97 -4.74
CA GLU A 93 -12.24 10.30 -5.37
C GLU A 93 -11.15 9.24 -5.15
N ILE A 94 -11.20 8.50 -4.03
CA ILE A 94 -10.26 7.40 -3.75
C ILE A 94 -10.70 6.16 -4.54
N SER A 95 -12.01 5.88 -4.55
CA SER A 95 -12.56 4.73 -5.30
C SER A 95 -12.33 4.87 -6.80
N SER A 96 -12.55 6.06 -7.37
CA SER A 96 -12.30 6.31 -8.80
C SER A 96 -10.83 6.16 -9.19
N TYR A 97 -9.89 6.57 -8.34
CA TYR A 97 -8.47 6.33 -8.56
C TYR A 97 -8.13 4.83 -8.54
N GLU A 98 -8.63 4.09 -7.56
CA GLU A 98 -8.38 2.65 -7.43
C GLU A 98 -8.98 1.85 -8.58
N GLU A 99 -10.20 2.18 -8.99
CA GLU A 99 -10.87 1.57 -10.15
C GLU A 99 -10.09 1.85 -11.44
N TYR A 100 -9.62 3.09 -11.64
CA TYR A 100 -8.83 3.46 -12.80
C TYR A 100 -7.49 2.70 -12.87
N VAL A 101 -6.79 2.57 -11.74
CA VAL A 101 -5.55 1.79 -11.66
C VAL A 101 -5.80 0.31 -11.94
N CYS A 102 -6.88 -0.26 -11.40
CA CYS A 102 -7.24 -1.65 -11.66
C CYS A 102 -7.61 -1.91 -13.12
N LEU A 103 -8.37 -1.02 -13.75
CA LEU A 103 -8.83 -1.15 -15.13
C LEU A 103 -7.68 -1.12 -16.14
N HIS A 104 -6.70 -0.25 -15.91
CA HIS A 104 -5.60 0.00 -16.85
C HIS A 104 -4.33 -0.81 -16.59
N GLY A 105 -4.41 -1.89 -15.78
CA GLY A 105 -3.27 -2.79 -15.58
C GLY A 105 -2.22 -2.27 -14.58
N GLY A 106 -2.63 -1.48 -13.60
CA GLY A 106 -1.81 -1.05 -12.47
C GLY A 106 -1.19 0.34 -12.62
N LEU A 107 -0.18 0.61 -11.79
CA LEU A 107 0.48 1.92 -11.72
C LEU A 107 1.35 2.24 -12.94
N THR A 108 1.60 1.27 -13.81
CA THR A 108 2.39 1.42 -15.05
C THR A 108 1.53 1.37 -16.31
N GLY A 109 0.21 1.20 -16.21
CA GLY A 109 -0.68 1.25 -17.38
C GLY A 109 -0.49 0.06 -18.34
N GLY A 110 0.02 -1.08 -17.83
CA GLY A 110 0.41 -2.24 -18.64
C GLY A 110 1.76 -2.11 -19.35
N TRP A 111 2.52 -1.05 -19.08
CA TRP A 111 3.91 -0.92 -19.55
C TRP A 111 4.88 -1.63 -18.60
N VAL A 112 5.98 -2.12 -19.15
CA VAL A 112 7.07 -2.67 -18.34
C VAL A 112 7.74 -1.53 -17.56
N ASP A 113 8.18 -1.79 -16.33
CA ASP A 113 8.78 -0.78 -15.44
C ASP A 113 9.89 0.03 -16.11
N GLU A 114 10.74 -0.62 -16.93
CA GLU A 114 11.81 0.04 -17.67
C GLU A 114 11.30 1.00 -18.74
N GLU A 115 10.26 0.59 -19.48
CA GLU A 115 9.62 1.40 -20.52
C GLU A 115 8.90 2.59 -19.89
N HIS A 116 8.16 2.36 -18.81
CA HIS A 116 7.48 3.41 -18.04
C HIS A 116 8.49 4.42 -17.47
N ALA A 117 9.59 3.95 -16.89
CA ALA A 117 10.67 4.81 -16.41
C ALA A 117 11.36 5.57 -17.55
N MET A 118 11.46 4.98 -18.74
CA MET A 118 11.98 5.68 -19.91
C MET A 118 11.02 6.79 -20.36
N TYR A 119 9.71 6.53 -20.38
CA TYR A 119 8.69 7.54 -20.67
C TYR A 119 8.78 8.73 -19.72
N LEU A 120 8.84 8.49 -18.41
CA LEU A 120 8.99 9.56 -17.41
C LEU A 120 10.27 10.37 -17.62
N ARG A 121 11.39 9.71 -17.95
CA ARG A 121 12.66 10.38 -18.27
C ARG A 121 12.57 11.22 -19.54
N CYS A 122 11.89 10.76 -20.57
CA CYS A 122 11.70 11.51 -21.81
C CYS A 122 10.80 12.73 -21.58
N LYS A 123 9.72 12.58 -20.82
CA LYS A 123 8.76 13.66 -20.54
C LYS A 123 9.35 14.77 -19.66
N THR A 124 10.23 14.41 -18.72
CA THR A 124 10.95 15.38 -17.87
C THR A 124 12.11 16.06 -18.58
N ARG A 125 12.88 15.32 -19.39
CA ARG A 125 14.09 15.86 -20.05
C ARG A 125 13.81 16.61 -21.35
N PHE A 126 12.75 16.23 -22.08
CA PHE A 126 12.46 16.75 -23.41
C PHE A 126 10.99 17.15 -23.57
N PRO A 127 10.49 18.20 -22.89
CA PRO A 127 9.06 18.50 -22.81
C PRO A 127 8.37 18.74 -24.16
N ARG A 128 9.10 19.19 -25.21
CA ARG A 128 8.54 19.43 -26.56
C ARG A 128 8.75 18.28 -27.54
N THR A 129 9.80 17.48 -27.35
CA THR A 129 10.24 16.43 -28.29
C THR A 129 10.27 15.05 -27.65
N TRP A 130 9.62 14.88 -26.49
CA TRP A 130 9.63 13.63 -25.72
C TRP A 130 9.13 12.44 -26.52
N LEU A 131 8.17 12.63 -27.42
CA LEU A 131 7.63 11.55 -28.26
C LEU A 131 8.70 11.02 -29.23
N CYS A 132 9.37 11.92 -29.95
CA CYS A 132 10.44 11.54 -30.88
C CYS A 132 11.62 10.89 -30.15
N GLU A 133 12.02 11.43 -29.00
CA GLU A 133 13.12 10.87 -28.20
C GLU A 133 12.74 9.55 -27.51
N GLY A 134 11.47 9.40 -27.11
CA GLY A 134 10.93 8.17 -26.55
C GLY A 134 10.92 7.05 -27.59
N MET A 135 10.43 7.32 -28.79
CA MET A 135 10.40 6.34 -29.90
C MET A 135 11.79 5.86 -30.31
N LYS A 136 12.82 6.71 -30.25
CA LYS A 136 14.21 6.31 -30.50
C LYS A 136 14.75 5.34 -29.44
N ARG A 137 14.31 5.49 -28.19
CA ARG A 137 14.81 4.73 -27.03
C ARG A 137 14.04 3.44 -26.77
N VAL A 138 12.75 3.41 -27.11
CA VAL A 138 11.91 2.20 -27.04
C VAL A 138 11.27 1.98 -28.42
N PRO A 139 12.02 1.38 -29.37
CA PRO A 139 11.52 1.14 -30.72
C PRO A 139 10.41 0.09 -30.78
N GLN A 140 10.24 -0.71 -29.71
CA GLN A 140 9.19 -1.74 -29.65
C GLN A 140 7.78 -1.15 -29.56
N LYS A 141 7.65 0.13 -29.16
CA LYS A 141 6.37 0.79 -28.96
C LYS A 141 6.08 1.77 -30.10
N THR A 142 4.87 1.66 -30.63
CA THR A 142 4.34 2.53 -31.69
C THR A 142 4.00 3.92 -31.16
N GLN A 143 3.98 4.92 -32.05
CA GLN A 143 3.60 6.29 -31.69
C GLN A 143 2.22 6.37 -31.01
N GLN A 144 1.27 5.55 -31.48
CA GLN A 144 -0.08 5.50 -30.91
C GLN A 144 -0.07 4.99 -29.47
N GLU A 145 0.72 3.97 -29.16
CA GLU A 145 0.86 3.47 -27.78
C GLU A 145 1.47 4.52 -26.86
N TRP A 146 2.48 5.27 -27.33
CA TRP A 146 3.06 6.39 -26.56
C TRP A 146 2.03 7.48 -26.25
N LEU A 147 1.18 7.84 -27.21
CA LEU A 147 0.11 8.84 -27.00
C LEU A 147 -0.99 8.31 -26.08
N ALA A 148 -1.39 7.05 -26.23
CA ALA A 148 -2.37 6.42 -25.35
C ALA A 148 -1.86 6.37 -23.90
N HIS A 149 -0.57 6.04 -23.72
CA HIS A 149 0.09 6.06 -22.43
C HIS A 149 0.19 7.47 -21.83
N ASP A 150 0.40 8.48 -22.68
CA ASP A 150 0.43 9.87 -22.26
C ASP A 150 -0.92 10.37 -21.73
N GLN A 151 -1.99 10.01 -22.44
CA GLN A 151 -3.37 10.30 -22.02
C GLN A 151 -3.69 9.58 -20.70
N TRP A 152 -3.36 8.28 -20.62
CA TRP A 152 -3.55 7.50 -19.40
C TRP A 152 -2.79 8.11 -18.22
N TYR A 153 -1.52 8.47 -18.40
CA TYR A 153 -0.69 9.05 -17.34
C TYR A 153 -1.20 10.42 -16.88
N SER A 154 -1.73 11.22 -17.81
CA SER A 154 -2.32 12.52 -17.51
C SER A 154 -3.59 12.36 -16.67
N GLU A 155 -4.44 11.40 -17.02
CA GLU A 155 -5.65 11.09 -16.26
C GLU A 155 -5.34 10.46 -14.90
N LEU A 156 -4.38 9.53 -14.83
CA LEU A 156 -3.87 8.98 -13.58
C LEU A 156 -3.35 10.09 -12.65
N SER A 157 -2.60 11.05 -13.20
CA SER A 157 -2.06 12.19 -12.44
C SER A 157 -3.18 13.09 -11.90
N ARG A 158 -4.23 13.33 -12.70
CA ARG A 158 -5.41 14.08 -12.29
C ARG A 158 -6.15 13.39 -11.14
N LEU A 159 -6.38 12.09 -11.26
CA LEU A 159 -7.04 11.28 -10.21
C LEU A 159 -6.18 11.19 -8.94
N ASP A 160 -4.86 11.07 -9.05
CA ASP A 160 -3.96 11.08 -7.90
C ASP A 160 -4.00 12.42 -7.14
N GLN A 161 -4.09 13.54 -7.86
CA GLN A 161 -4.27 14.87 -7.25
C GLN A 161 -5.60 14.97 -6.51
N LEU A 162 -6.69 14.49 -7.09
CA LEU A 162 -8.01 14.45 -6.43
C LEU A 162 -8.00 13.55 -5.19
N ARG A 163 -7.36 12.37 -5.28
CA ARG A 163 -7.14 11.46 -4.16
C ARG A 163 -6.36 12.14 -3.03
N LYS A 164 -5.24 12.80 -3.35
CA LYS A 164 -4.43 13.55 -2.39
C LYS A 164 -5.22 14.69 -1.75
N ALA A 165 -6.02 15.41 -2.53
CA ALA A 165 -6.89 16.48 -2.05
C ALA A 165 -8.00 15.96 -1.12
N ALA A 166 -8.62 14.82 -1.43
CA ALA A 166 -9.59 14.17 -0.56
C ALA A 166 -8.98 13.74 0.78
N VAL A 167 -7.79 13.11 0.74
CA VAL A 167 -7.06 12.74 1.97
C VAL A 167 -6.65 13.97 2.78
N ALA A 168 -6.21 15.05 2.12
CA ALA A 168 -5.88 16.31 2.79
C ALA A 168 -7.10 16.95 3.45
N ARG A 169 -8.26 16.97 2.76
CA ARG A 169 -9.54 17.43 3.33
C ARG A 169 -9.94 16.60 4.54
N TRP A 170 -9.85 15.26 4.44
CA TRP A 170 -10.14 14.36 5.55
C TRP A 170 -9.22 14.57 6.75
N ARG A 171 -7.91 14.79 6.53
CA ARG A 171 -6.96 15.12 7.61
C ARG A 171 -7.31 16.44 8.28
N LYS A 172 -7.60 17.49 7.51
CA LYS A 172 -8.02 18.80 8.03
C LYS A 172 -9.31 18.69 8.85
N GLU A 173 -10.32 17.99 8.34
CA GLU A 173 -11.58 17.75 9.05
C GLU A 173 -11.34 16.99 10.36
N LYS A 174 -10.48 15.97 10.34
CA LYS A 174 -10.11 15.21 11.54
C LYS A 174 -9.41 16.05 12.58
N ASP A 175 -8.55 16.98 12.17
CA ASP A 175 -7.85 17.88 13.09
C ASP A 175 -8.77 18.99 13.61
N ASN A 176 -9.65 19.54 12.77
CA ASN A 176 -10.70 20.47 13.20
C ASN A 176 -11.61 19.83 14.24
N ARG A 177 -12.07 18.58 14.05
CA ARG A 177 -12.88 17.86 15.05
C ARG A 177 -12.18 17.69 16.40
N LYS A 178 -10.85 17.59 16.44
CA LYS A 178 -10.08 17.53 17.70
C LYS A 178 -10.00 18.90 18.38
N VAL A 179 -9.90 19.97 17.59
CA VAL A 179 -9.93 21.35 18.09
C VAL A 179 -11.33 21.68 18.60
N ASP A 180 -12.37 21.37 17.84
CA ASP A 180 -13.76 21.55 18.24
C ASP A 180 -14.12 20.76 19.49
N HIS A 181 -13.62 19.53 19.68
CA HIS A 181 -13.82 18.80 20.93
C HIS A 181 -13.10 19.43 22.14
N ARG A 182 -11.98 20.14 21.93
CA ARG A 182 -11.30 20.88 23.00
C ARG A 182 -12.03 22.18 23.33
N ASP A 183 -12.44 22.94 22.32
CA ASP A 183 -13.13 24.23 22.51
C ASP A 183 -14.58 24.07 22.95
N SER A 184 -15.32 23.05 22.47
CA SER A 184 -16.69 22.79 22.93
C SER A 184 -16.77 22.30 24.38
N SER A 185 -15.73 21.62 24.87
CA SER A 185 -15.64 21.25 26.29
C SER A 185 -15.40 22.46 27.19
N ILE A 186 -14.62 23.44 26.73
CA ILE A 186 -14.36 24.69 27.46
C ILE A 186 -15.57 25.63 27.37
N ASP A 187 -16.19 25.76 26.20
CA ASP A 187 -17.26 26.72 25.96
C ASP A 187 -18.63 26.28 26.55
N GLN A 188 -18.90 24.98 26.66
CA GLN A 188 -20.07 24.48 27.42
C GLN A 188 -19.91 24.65 28.93
N GLU A 189 -18.70 24.56 29.46
CA GLU A 189 -18.42 24.73 30.89
C GLU A 189 -18.45 26.22 31.28
N VAL A 190 -17.96 27.10 30.41
CA VAL A 190 -18.06 28.57 30.57
C VAL A 190 -19.49 29.08 30.43
N LYS A 191 -20.30 28.56 29.49
CA LYS A 191 -21.72 28.97 29.33
C LYS A 191 -22.62 28.45 30.46
N ARG A 192 -22.37 27.24 30.99
CA ARG A 192 -23.09 26.74 32.17
C ARG A 192 -22.69 27.53 33.43
N ASN A 193 -21.40 27.78 33.65
CA ASN A 193 -20.95 28.57 34.80
C ASN A 193 -21.34 30.05 34.72
N GLY A 194 -21.40 30.64 33.52
CA GLY A 194 -21.82 32.02 33.31
C GLY A 194 -23.32 32.28 33.56
N LYS A 195 -24.20 31.32 33.22
CA LYS A 195 -25.64 31.42 33.54
C LYS A 195 -25.93 31.15 35.02
N ILE A 196 -25.27 30.14 35.61
CA ILE A 196 -25.39 29.81 37.03
C ILE A 196 -24.86 30.97 37.90
N SER A 197 -23.79 31.66 37.47
CA SER A 197 -23.25 32.81 38.20
C SER A 197 -24.17 34.04 38.15
N LYS A 198 -24.84 34.31 37.01
CA LYS A 198 -25.77 35.45 36.90
C LYS A 198 -27.04 35.24 37.75
N GLU A 199 -27.69 34.09 37.66
CA GLU A 199 -28.85 33.78 38.51
C GLU A 199 -28.50 33.74 40.00
N LEU A 200 -27.32 33.23 40.35
CA LEU A 200 -26.87 33.22 41.75
C LEU A 200 -26.61 34.65 42.24
N VAL A 201 -26.00 35.52 41.43
CA VAL A 201 -25.74 36.93 41.76
C VAL A 201 -27.05 37.72 41.87
N GLU A 202 -28.03 37.45 41.01
CA GLU A 202 -29.35 38.09 41.02
C GLU A 202 -30.15 37.67 42.26
N LYS A 203 -30.19 36.36 42.56
CA LYS A 203 -30.76 35.83 43.81
C LYS A 203 -30.02 36.35 45.04
N GLN A 204 -28.70 36.55 44.97
CA GLN A 204 -27.93 37.16 46.06
C GLN A 204 -28.31 38.63 46.25
N ARG A 205 -28.51 39.40 45.17
CA ARG A 205 -28.95 40.80 45.20
C ARG A 205 -30.36 40.93 45.78
N GLU A 206 -31.29 40.11 45.32
CA GLU A 206 -32.66 40.07 45.86
C GLU A 206 -32.66 39.70 47.34
N ARG A 207 -31.83 38.73 47.74
CA ARG A 207 -31.68 38.33 49.15
C ARG A 207 -31.09 39.46 50.02
N ILE A 208 -30.15 40.23 49.49
CA ILE A 208 -29.56 41.40 50.16
C ILE A 208 -30.58 42.54 50.23
N GLN A 209 -31.35 42.80 49.17
CA GLN A 209 -32.40 43.83 49.19
C GLN A 209 -33.53 43.47 50.15
N ASN A 210 -34.01 42.23 50.11
CA ASN A 210 -35.00 41.73 51.07
C ASN A 210 -34.47 41.75 52.50
N TRP A 211 -33.18 41.47 52.72
CA TRP A 211 -32.56 41.61 54.03
C TRP A 211 -32.47 43.07 54.49
N LYS A 212 -32.12 44.01 53.60
CA LYS A 212 -32.10 45.45 53.90
C LYS A 212 -33.51 45.96 54.25
N ALA A 213 -34.52 45.67 53.43
CA ALA A 213 -35.91 46.07 53.69
C ALA A 213 -36.47 45.44 54.98
N LYS A 214 -36.12 44.18 55.27
CA LYS A 214 -36.53 43.50 56.51
C LYS A 214 -35.79 44.03 57.73
N ARG A 215 -34.56 44.55 57.55
CA ARG A 215 -33.77 45.19 58.60
C ARG A 215 -34.26 46.61 58.88
N GLU A 216 -34.68 47.34 57.86
CA GLU A 216 -35.25 48.69 57.96
C GLU A 216 -36.62 48.66 58.65
N LYS A 217 -37.52 47.76 58.22
CA LYS A 217 -38.76 47.48 58.96
C LYS A 217 -38.51 47.02 60.39
N LYS A 218 -37.44 46.24 60.63
CA LYS A 218 -37.06 45.84 61.99
C LYS A 218 -36.31 46.91 62.77
N SER A 219 -35.75 47.96 62.17
CA SER A 219 -35.20 49.09 62.93
C SER A 219 -36.34 50.03 63.29
N GLU A 220 -37.26 50.32 62.36
CA GLU A 220 -38.47 51.10 62.64
C GLU A 220 -39.29 50.49 63.80
N ILE A 221 -39.53 49.18 63.78
CA ILE A 221 -40.25 48.47 64.87
C ILE A 221 -39.43 48.37 66.18
N ASN A 222 -38.11 48.50 66.12
CA ASN A 222 -37.20 48.33 67.27
C ASN A 222 -36.66 49.66 67.82
N ASP A 223 -37.02 50.76 67.17
CA ASP A 223 -36.89 52.12 67.67
C ASP A 223 -38.18 52.54 68.42
N GLU A 224 -39.30 51.83 68.19
CA GLU A 224 -40.55 51.93 68.97
C GLU A 224 -40.62 51.04 70.22
N ILE A 225 -39.68 50.09 70.42
CA ILE A 225 -39.69 49.15 71.55
C ILE A 225 -38.37 49.27 72.34
N PRO A 226 -38.38 49.60 73.65
CA PRO A 226 -37.17 49.59 74.47
C PRO A 226 -36.57 48.18 74.54
N ARG A 227 -35.37 48.00 74.01
CA ARG A 227 -34.67 46.70 73.95
C ARG A 227 -34.25 46.19 75.33
N PRO A 228 -34.66 44.97 75.75
CA PRO A 228 -34.00 44.27 76.85
C PRO A 228 -32.66 43.68 76.36
N LYS A 229 -31.59 43.93 77.12
CA LYS A 229 -30.24 43.42 76.86
C LYS A 229 -30.23 41.89 77.04
N THR A 230 -29.86 41.14 76.00
CA THR A 230 -29.55 39.70 76.11
C THR A 230 -28.15 39.41 75.56
N PRO A 231 -27.38 38.48 76.18
CA PRO A 231 -25.99 38.23 75.81
C PRO A 231 -25.90 37.31 74.58
N LYS A 232 -25.07 37.69 73.61
CA LYS A 232 -24.78 36.86 72.42
C LYS A 232 -23.70 35.83 72.75
N LYS A 233 -23.98 34.54 72.49
CA LYS A 233 -23.01 33.45 72.56
C LYS A 233 -21.90 33.63 71.50
N PRO A 234 -20.62 33.35 71.82
CA PRO A 234 -19.53 33.50 70.86
C PRO A 234 -19.51 32.32 69.88
N GLN A 235 -19.69 32.59 68.58
CA GLN A 235 -19.34 31.63 67.53
C GLN A 235 -17.82 31.61 67.40
N LEU A 236 -17.21 30.44 67.56
CA LEU A 236 -15.77 30.24 67.45
C LEU A 236 -15.33 30.43 65.99
N MET A 237 -15.05 31.66 65.60
CA MET A 237 -14.38 31.98 64.35
C MET A 237 -12.95 31.46 64.46
N LYS A 238 -12.53 30.55 63.56
CA LYS A 238 -11.12 30.16 63.46
C LYS A 238 -10.31 31.42 63.21
N LYS A 239 -9.21 31.59 63.95
CA LYS A 239 -8.37 32.79 63.85
C LYS A 239 -7.88 32.93 62.41
N PRO A 240 -7.91 34.14 61.82
CA PRO A 240 -7.51 34.39 60.43
C PRO A 240 -6.09 33.88 60.11
N ASP A 241 -5.21 33.87 61.11
CA ASP A 241 -3.84 33.35 60.99
C ASP A 241 -3.79 31.86 60.63
N GLN A 242 -4.71 31.03 61.15
CA GLN A 242 -4.76 29.59 60.83
C GLN A 242 -5.19 29.36 59.37
N ILE A 243 -6.06 30.22 58.85
CA ILE A 243 -6.52 30.14 57.45
C ILE A 243 -5.37 30.52 56.50
N LEU A 244 -4.57 31.52 56.87
CA LEU A 244 -3.40 31.92 56.08
C LEU A 244 -2.35 30.81 56.03
N GLU A 245 -2.05 30.17 57.17
CA GLU A 245 -1.09 29.07 57.24
C GLU A 245 -1.57 27.82 56.48
N ASP A 246 -2.85 27.51 56.54
CA ASP A 246 -3.46 26.44 55.74
C ASP A 246 -3.34 26.73 54.23
N PHE A 247 -3.53 27.98 53.82
CA PHE A 247 -3.39 28.40 52.42
C PHE A 247 -1.93 28.32 51.93
N LYS A 248 -0.97 28.81 52.73
CA LYS A 248 0.47 28.68 52.44
C LYS A 248 0.87 27.20 52.28
N ARG A 249 0.45 26.35 53.22
CA ARG A 249 0.72 24.90 53.18
C ARG A 249 0.12 24.23 51.94
N LYS A 250 -1.09 24.63 51.54
CA LYS A 250 -1.75 24.10 50.33
C LYS A 250 -1.04 24.53 49.06
N LYS A 251 -0.57 25.79 49.00
CA LYS A 251 0.21 26.32 47.87
C LYS A 251 1.55 25.58 47.72
N GLN A 252 2.24 25.33 48.83
CA GLN A 252 3.52 24.60 48.82
C GLN A 252 3.33 23.16 48.35
N ARG A 253 2.34 22.43 48.88
CA ARG A 253 2.03 21.06 48.43
C ARG A 253 1.66 21.00 46.95
N HIS A 254 0.98 22.02 46.43
CA HIS A 254 0.65 22.10 45.01
C HIS A 254 1.91 22.30 44.15
N GLN A 255 2.83 23.18 44.58
CA GLN A 255 4.12 23.38 43.90
C GLN A 255 5.00 22.13 43.94
N GLU A 256 5.03 21.41 45.06
CA GLU A 256 5.78 20.15 45.19
C GLU A 256 5.23 19.06 44.28
N LYS A 257 3.90 18.93 44.18
CA LYS A 257 3.26 18.00 43.23
C LYS A 257 3.58 18.33 41.78
N LEU A 258 3.57 19.61 41.41
CA LEU A 258 3.96 20.04 40.07
C LEU A 258 5.42 19.68 39.75
N LYS A 259 6.33 19.90 40.71
CA LYS A 259 7.74 19.51 40.56
C LYS A 259 7.91 17.99 40.42
N HIS A 260 7.18 17.21 41.22
CA HIS A 260 7.23 15.75 41.15
C HIS A 260 6.70 15.24 39.80
N MET A 261 5.57 15.76 39.32
CA MET A 261 5.04 15.40 37.99
C MET A 261 6.01 15.78 36.86
N ALA A 262 6.65 16.94 36.94
CA ALA A 262 7.65 17.35 35.95
C ALA A 262 8.90 16.45 35.97
N MET A 263 9.34 16.01 37.15
CA MET A 263 10.46 15.08 37.29
C MET A 263 10.12 13.70 36.71
N GLU A 264 8.93 13.18 37.02
CA GLU A 264 8.46 11.89 36.51
C GLU A 264 8.25 11.91 34.98
N GLU A 265 7.74 13.01 34.43
CA GLU A 265 7.63 13.20 32.98
C GLU A 265 9.00 13.22 32.30
N GLU A 266 9.98 13.92 32.89
CA GLU A 266 11.34 13.98 32.37
C GLU A 266 12.03 12.60 32.41
N GLU A 267 11.84 11.84 33.49
CA GLU A 267 12.35 10.47 33.60
C GLU A 267 11.69 9.52 32.59
N SER A 268 10.37 9.64 32.40
CA SER A 268 9.65 8.91 31.35
C SER A 268 10.19 9.23 29.95
N ARG A 269 10.47 10.51 29.68
CA ARG A 269 11.07 10.94 28.42
C ARG A 269 12.47 10.38 28.23
N LYS A 270 13.31 10.41 29.26
CA LYS A 270 14.66 9.81 29.25
C LYS A 270 14.61 8.30 29.05
N ALA A 271 13.69 7.59 29.70
CA ALA A 271 13.50 6.15 29.54
C ALA A 271 13.11 5.79 28.10
N LYS A 272 12.15 6.52 27.51
CA LYS A 272 11.77 6.37 26.09
C LYS A 272 12.94 6.66 25.16
N GLY A 273 13.74 7.69 25.47
CA GLY A 273 14.95 8.02 24.72
C GLY A 273 16.01 6.91 24.76
N LYS A 274 16.22 6.28 25.92
CA LYS A 274 17.13 5.12 26.06
C LYS A 274 16.68 3.94 25.20
N VAL A 275 15.40 3.58 25.26
CA VAL A 275 14.82 2.50 24.44
C VAL A 275 14.91 2.81 22.95
N ALA A 276 14.64 4.05 22.55
CA ALA A 276 14.80 4.46 21.15
C ALA A 276 16.27 4.35 20.70
N ASN A 277 17.22 4.77 21.53
CA ASN A 277 18.64 4.69 21.22
C ASN A 277 19.13 3.23 21.10
N THR A 278 18.70 2.33 21.98
CA THR A 278 19.07 0.90 21.87
C THR A 278 18.52 0.31 20.57
N LEU A 279 17.27 0.60 20.21
CA LEU A 279 16.69 0.16 18.94
C LEU A 279 17.43 0.73 17.72
N ILE A 280 17.79 2.02 17.74
CA ILE A 280 18.60 2.65 16.69
C ILE A 280 19.95 1.93 16.53
N THR A 281 20.62 1.56 17.64
CA THR A 281 21.89 0.84 17.55
C THR A 281 21.74 -0.55 16.91
N VAL A 282 20.67 -1.27 17.23
CA VAL A 282 20.35 -2.58 16.64
C VAL A 282 20.07 -2.44 15.14
N TYR A 283 19.24 -1.47 14.74
CA TYR A 283 18.95 -1.24 13.32
C TYR A 283 20.20 -0.85 12.53
N ARG A 284 21.05 0.02 13.07
CA ARG A 284 22.33 0.38 12.44
C ARG A 284 23.29 -0.80 12.31
N ALA A 285 23.26 -1.77 13.23
CA ALA A 285 24.07 -2.98 13.12
C ALA A 285 23.54 -3.88 11.99
N ARG A 286 22.22 -4.11 11.96
CA ARG A 286 21.55 -4.90 10.92
C ARG A 286 21.75 -4.31 9.52
N ASP A 287 21.67 -2.99 9.39
CA ASP A 287 21.83 -2.32 8.10
C ASP A 287 23.28 -2.41 7.61
N ARG A 288 24.27 -2.27 8.50
CA ARG A 288 25.69 -2.53 8.18
C ARG A 288 25.93 -3.96 7.71
N GLU A 289 25.29 -4.95 8.32
CA GLU A 289 25.39 -6.34 7.90
C GLU A 289 24.80 -6.56 6.49
N ARG A 290 23.63 -5.98 6.21
CA ARG A 290 23.03 -6.03 4.87
C ARG A 290 23.92 -5.37 3.81
N GLU A 291 24.50 -4.22 4.13
CA GLU A 291 25.44 -3.53 3.25
C GLU A 291 26.70 -4.37 2.99
N ALA A 292 27.22 -5.06 4.01
CA ALA A 292 28.38 -5.94 3.87
C ALA A 292 28.07 -7.12 2.93
N VAL A 293 26.93 -7.79 3.12
CA VAL A 293 26.48 -8.88 2.24
C VAL A 293 26.28 -8.38 0.81
N GLN A 294 25.70 -7.19 0.63
CA GLN A 294 25.51 -6.61 -0.69
C GLN A 294 26.85 -6.31 -1.39
N LYS A 295 27.83 -5.77 -0.66
CA LYS A 295 29.19 -5.53 -1.20
C LYS A 295 29.86 -6.84 -1.60
N GLU A 296 29.77 -7.88 -0.77
CA GLU A 296 30.34 -9.20 -1.09
C GLU A 296 29.71 -9.79 -2.36
N CYS A 297 28.38 -9.73 -2.49
CA CYS A 297 27.68 -10.17 -3.70
C CYS A 297 28.15 -9.38 -4.93
N GLN A 298 28.30 -8.06 -4.82
CA GLN A 298 28.80 -7.24 -5.92
C GLN A 298 30.24 -7.60 -6.30
N GLU A 299 31.11 -7.86 -5.32
CA GLU A 299 32.48 -8.29 -5.57
C GLU A 299 32.55 -9.66 -6.25
N ARG A 300 31.71 -10.62 -5.84
CA ARG A 300 31.61 -11.94 -6.49
C ARG A 300 31.20 -11.79 -7.96
N VAL A 301 30.20 -10.95 -8.25
CA VAL A 301 29.76 -10.66 -9.62
C VAL A 301 30.85 -9.96 -10.43
N LYS A 302 31.61 -9.04 -9.83
CA LYS A 302 32.76 -8.39 -10.50
C LYS A 302 33.85 -9.40 -10.84
N LYS A 303 34.25 -10.24 -9.89
CA LYS A 303 35.24 -11.31 -10.11
C LYS A 303 34.80 -12.27 -11.21
N GLU A 304 33.53 -12.70 -11.22
CA GLU A 304 33.01 -13.57 -12.28
C GLU A 304 33.04 -12.88 -13.66
N LYS A 305 32.72 -11.58 -13.72
CA LYS A 305 32.83 -10.80 -14.97
C LYS A 305 34.28 -10.67 -15.43
N GLU A 306 35.21 -10.40 -14.52
CA GLU A 306 36.64 -10.31 -14.81
C GLU A 306 37.18 -11.65 -15.31
N GLU A 307 36.83 -12.77 -14.66
CA GLU A 307 37.20 -14.11 -15.12
C GLU A 307 36.63 -14.43 -16.51
N LYS A 308 35.37 -14.10 -16.77
CA LYS A 308 34.77 -14.25 -18.12
C LYS A 308 35.52 -13.41 -19.15
N GLN A 309 35.84 -12.16 -18.83
CA GLN A 309 36.62 -11.30 -19.72
C GLN A 309 38.04 -11.85 -19.95
N GLN A 310 38.69 -12.37 -18.91
CA GLN A 310 40.01 -13.00 -19.05
C GLN A 310 39.94 -14.27 -19.89
N LYS A 311 38.91 -15.12 -19.73
CA LYS A 311 38.67 -16.29 -20.58
C LYS A 311 38.47 -15.89 -22.04
N ILE A 312 37.67 -14.85 -22.30
CA ILE A 312 37.46 -14.32 -23.66
C ILE A 312 38.78 -13.78 -24.23
N LYS A 313 39.55 -13.01 -23.45
CA LYS A 313 40.85 -12.50 -23.89
C LYS A 313 41.84 -13.62 -24.21
N LYS A 314 41.92 -14.65 -23.36
CA LYS A 314 42.74 -15.85 -23.59
C LYS A 314 42.31 -16.57 -24.86
N PHE A 315 41.01 -16.80 -25.03
CA PHE A 315 40.47 -17.41 -26.24
C PHE A 315 40.80 -16.61 -27.50
N ILE A 316 40.67 -15.27 -27.45
CA ILE A 316 41.02 -14.39 -28.58
C ILE A 316 42.53 -14.40 -28.84
N SER A 317 43.38 -14.50 -27.80
CA SER A 317 44.84 -14.58 -27.99
C SER A 317 45.32 -15.95 -28.47
N GLU A 318 44.64 -17.03 -28.06
CA GLU A 318 44.92 -18.41 -28.48
C GLU A 318 44.41 -18.70 -29.88
N GLN A 319 43.27 -18.11 -30.26
CA GLN A 319 42.87 -17.99 -31.66
C GLN A 319 43.90 -17.07 -32.33
N VAL A 320 44.93 -17.70 -32.91
CA VAL A 320 45.99 -17.11 -33.75
C VAL A 320 45.49 -15.83 -34.41
N PRO A 321 46.22 -14.68 -34.36
CA PRO A 321 45.80 -13.49 -35.09
C PRO A 321 45.62 -13.88 -36.54
N VAL A 322 44.36 -14.07 -36.96
CA VAL A 322 44.05 -14.49 -38.31
C VAL A 322 44.26 -13.24 -39.16
N ASN A 323 45.52 -13.00 -39.51
CA ASN A 323 45.90 -12.01 -40.49
C ASN A 323 45.49 -12.57 -41.85
N VAL A 324 44.18 -12.58 -42.12
CA VAL A 324 43.64 -12.94 -43.42
C VAL A 324 44.04 -11.80 -44.35
N SER A 325 44.97 -12.07 -45.26
CA SER A 325 45.22 -11.16 -46.38
C SER A 325 43.90 -10.92 -47.11
N LYS A 326 43.53 -9.65 -47.32
CA LYS A 326 42.31 -9.31 -48.05
C LYS A 326 42.44 -9.84 -49.47
N ASP A 327 41.71 -10.90 -49.79
CA ASP A 327 41.60 -11.43 -51.16
C ASP A 327 40.51 -10.63 -51.92
N PRO A 328 40.88 -9.70 -52.81
CA PRO A 328 39.90 -8.92 -53.55
C PRO A 328 39.06 -9.78 -54.52
N ALA A 329 39.57 -10.94 -54.95
CA ALA A 329 38.85 -11.84 -55.84
C ALA A 329 37.77 -12.68 -55.11
N ARG A 330 37.77 -12.69 -53.76
CA ARG A 330 36.77 -13.42 -52.97
C ARG A 330 35.34 -12.93 -53.22
N ILE A 331 35.16 -11.65 -53.52
CA ILE A 331 33.86 -11.04 -53.82
C ILE A 331 33.25 -11.65 -55.10
N LEU A 332 34.09 -12.01 -56.07
CA LEU A 332 33.65 -12.56 -57.35
C LEU A 332 33.49 -14.08 -57.31
N ARG A 333 33.92 -14.75 -56.24
CA ARG A 333 33.79 -16.20 -56.10
C ARG A 333 32.50 -16.56 -55.37
N PRO A 334 31.68 -17.47 -55.90
CA PRO A 334 30.52 -17.97 -55.18
C PRO A 334 30.93 -18.62 -53.85
N THR A 335 30.05 -18.57 -52.86
CA THR A 335 30.28 -19.30 -51.62
C THR A 335 30.31 -20.81 -51.91
N THR A 336 31.00 -21.58 -51.07
CA THR A 336 31.02 -23.05 -51.17
C THR A 336 29.60 -23.63 -51.15
N SER A 337 28.72 -23.02 -50.34
CA SER A 337 27.29 -23.34 -50.28
C SER A 337 26.53 -23.00 -51.57
N PHE A 338 26.95 -21.98 -52.32
CA PHE A 338 26.34 -21.63 -53.60
C PHE A 338 26.84 -22.56 -54.70
N SER A 339 28.14 -22.86 -54.74
CA SER A 339 28.74 -23.79 -55.71
C SER A 339 28.11 -25.18 -55.61
N ARG A 340 27.90 -25.69 -54.39
CA ARG A 340 27.23 -26.98 -54.12
C ARG A 340 25.78 -27.05 -54.64
N LYS A 341 25.11 -25.91 -54.84
CA LYS A 341 23.74 -25.91 -55.41
C LYS A 341 23.74 -26.11 -56.93
N TYR A 342 24.86 -25.87 -57.59
CA TYR A 342 25.00 -25.94 -59.05
C TYR A 342 25.91 -27.06 -59.53
N GLU A 343 26.67 -27.69 -58.63
CA GLU A 343 27.32 -28.98 -58.88
C GLU A 343 26.22 -30.03 -59.12
N ARG A 344 26.05 -30.43 -60.39
CA ARG A 344 25.18 -31.55 -60.78
C ARG A 344 25.88 -32.85 -60.41
N ASP A 345 25.19 -33.78 -59.77
CA ASP A 345 25.63 -35.18 -59.77
C ASP A 345 25.62 -35.70 -61.21
N GLU A 346 26.65 -36.47 -61.60
CA GLU A 346 26.85 -36.98 -62.97
C GLU A 346 25.62 -37.72 -63.52
N SER A 347 24.76 -38.25 -62.65
CA SER A 347 23.52 -38.95 -62.99
C SER A 347 22.36 -38.06 -63.45
N ASP A 348 22.43 -36.73 -63.27
CA ASP A 348 21.33 -35.79 -63.57
C ASP A 348 21.59 -34.88 -64.78
N LYS A 349 22.65 -35.16 -65.56
CA LYS A 349 23.02 -34.34 -66.73
C LYS A 349 22.03 -34.44 -67.92
N ASP A 350 21.25 -35.52 -68.00
CA ASP A 350 20.33 -35.78 -69.12
C ASP A 350 18.87 -35.38 -68.84
N ARG A 351 18.55 -34.79 -67.68
CA ARG A 351 17.20 -34.29 -67.38
C ARG A 351 17.00 -32.85 -67.89
N PRO A 352 15.86 -32.52 -68.52
CA PRO A 352 15.57 -31.16 -68.96
C PRO A 352 15.49 -30.19 -67.78
N ILE A 353 16.06 -29.00 -67.94
CA ILE A 353 16.22 -27.98 -66.88
C ILE A 353 14.88 -27.61 -66.23
N SER A 354 13.77 -27.71 -66.96
CA SER A 354 12.40 -27.48 -66.46
C SER A 354 11.92 -28.48 -65.41
N ALA A 355 12.52 -29.68 -65.34
CA ALA A 355 12.22 -30.67 -64.31
C ALA A 355 13.12 -30.55 -63.05
N ILE A 356 14.19 -29.75 -63.14
CA ILE A 356 15.20 -29.60 -62.08
C ILE A 356 14.90 -28.39 -61.18
N VAL A 357 14.12 -27.41 -61.65
CA VAL A 357 13.56 -26.35 -60.81
C VAL A 357 12.36 -26.90 -60.01
N GLN A 358 12.57 -27.98 -59.26
CA GLN A 358 11.71 -28.24 -58.13
C GLN A 358 12.06 -27.21 -57.04
N PRO A 359 11.08 -26.56 -56.41
CA PRO A 359 11.35 -25.73 -55.25
C PRO A 359 12.11 -26.57 -54.22
N VAL A 360 13.37 -26.22 -53.95
CA VAL A 360 14.35 -27.00 -53.16
C VAL A 360 13.99 -27.04 -51.67
N MET A 361 12.73 -26.89 -51.30
CA MET A 361 12.14 -27.38 -50.05
C MET A 361 10.64 -27.49 -50.29
N SER A 362 10.13 -28.68 -50.60
CA SER A 362 8.72 -28.95 -50.27
C SER A 362 8.54 -28.62 -48.79
N ILE A 363 7.55 -27.80 -48.42
CA ILE A 363 7.28 -27.39 -47.02
C ILE A 363 7.26 -28.59 -46.05
N ARG A 364 6.93 -29.79 -46.55
CA ARG A 364 6.99 -31.06 -45.80
C ARG A 364 8.38 -31.53 -45.36
N HIS A 365 9.46 -31.09 -46.02
CA HIS A 365 10.84 -31.49 -45.72
C HIS A 365 11.60 -30.44 -44.89
N VAL A 366 10.93 -29.37 -44.46
CA VAL A 366 11.51 -28.42 -43.52
C VAL A 366 11.51 -29.06 -42.14
N PRO A 367 12.67 -29.31 -41.51
CA PRO A 367 12.70 -29.85 -40.15
C PRO A 367 12.07 -28.82 -39.20
N HIS A 368 10.98 -29.21 -38.54
CA HIS A 368 10.37 -28.37 -37.52
C HIS A 368 11.33 -28.25 -36.33
N LYS A 369 11.53 -27.03 -35.84
CA LYS A 369 12.31 -26.80 -34.62
C LYS A 369 11.65 -27.55 -33.46
N ALA A 370 12.47 -28.15 -32.59
CA ALA A 370 11.98 -28.81 -31.39
C ALA A 370 11.09 -27.84 -30.59
N ILE A 371 9.88 -28.27 -30.27
CA ILE A 371 8.93 -27.50 -29.47
C ILE A 371 9.53 -27.40 -28.06
N PRO A 372 9.85 -26.19 -27.56
CA PRO A 372 10.36 -26.03 -26.21
C PRO A 372 9.38 -26.61 -25.18
N SER A 373 9.90 -27.17 -24.09
CA SER A 373 9.09 -27.87 -23.08
C SER A 373 7.93 -27.05 -22.52
N TRP A 374 8.07 -25.72 -22.44
CA TRP A 374 7.03 -24.79 -21.98
C TRP A 374 5.90 -24.52 -22.99
N ARG A 375 6.02 -25.00 -24.23
CA ARG A 375 4.95 -24.95 -25.26
C ARG A 375 4.29 -26.30 -25.51
N LYS A 376 4.63 -27.34 -24.74
CA LYS A 376 4.07 -28.67 -24.93
C LYS A 376 2.64 -28.69 -24.36
N GLY A 377 1.63 -28.73 -25.23
CA GLY A 377 0.21 -28.84 -24.83
C GLY A 377 -0.65 -27.57 -24.97
N LEU A 378 -0.13 -26.53 -25.63
CA LEU A 378 -0.93 -25.50 -26.29
C LEU A 378 -1.17 -25.91 -27.74
#